data_AF-T1I818-F1
#
_entry.id   AF-T1I818-F1
#
_cell.length_a   1.000
_cell.length_b   1.000
_cell.length_c   1.000
_cell.angle_alpha   90.00
_cell.angle_beta   90.00
_cell.angle_gamma   90.00
#
_symmetry.space_group_name_H-M   'P 1'
#
loop_
_entity.id
_entity.type
_entity.pdbx_description
1 polymer ?
#
loop_
_entity_poly.entity_id
_entity_poly.type
_entity_poly.pdbx_seq_one_letter_code
_entity_poly.pdbx_strand_id
1 'polypeptide(L)'
;MKFCMVALIALVAVASGAFMPFEGYGIVLSENVIDKLIRQALEVVRKMLKEKEPFQIPEIPAQHIVDKDIDLNVELKDVKVSKADDFTVDHIENYLPGLWAKFGVTVPQMHLEGQYKVSGVVQQKKVSGSGTFT
;
A
#
# COMPACT_ATOMS: atom_id res chain seq x y z
N MET A 1 -13.78 10.99 11.08
CA MET A 1 -13.59 10.26 9.80
C MET A 1 -12.79 8.96 10.02
N LYS A 2 -13.28 8.06 10.88
CA LYS A 2 -12.58 6.82 11.29
C LYS A 2 -13.01 5.56 10.51
N PHE A 3 -13.95 5.69 9.56
CA PHE A 3 -14.62 4.55 8.94
C PHE A 3 -14.21 4.26 7.48
N CYS A 4 -13.43 5.12 6.82
CA CYS A 4 -13.07 4.91 5.41
C CYS A 4 -12.01 3.81 5.18
N MET A 5 -11.09 3.57 6.14
CA MET A 5 -10.07 2.53 5.98
C MET A 5 -10.61 1.11 6.23
N VAL A 6 -11.61 0.97 7.10
CA VAL A 6 -12.25 -0.34 7.38
C VAL A 6 -13.10 -0.80 6.20
N ALA A 7 -13.68 0.13 5.44
CA ALA A 7 -14.49 -0.20 4.25
C ALA A 7 -13.66 -0.84 3.11
N LEU A 8 -12.39 -0.47 2.95
CA LEU A 8 -11.50 -1.05 1.93
C LEU A 8 -11.09 -2.49 2.26
N ILE A 9 -10.94 -2.83 3.54
CA ILE A 9 -10.62 -4.19 3.99
C ILE A 9 -11.88 -5.08 4.01
N ALA A 10 -13.04 -4.52 4.34
CA ALA A 10 -14.31 -5.26 4.36
C ALA A 10 -14.79 -5.70 2.96
N LEU A 11 -14.47 -4.96 1.90
CA LEU A 11 -14.92 -5.30 0.54
C LEU A 11 -14.23 -6.57 -0.02
N VAL A 12 -13.03 -6.90 0.48
CA VAL A 12 -12.32 -8.16 0.16
C VAL A 12 -12.97 -9.36 0.87
N ALA A 13 -13.57 -9.16 2.05
CA ALA A 13 -14.19 -10.22 2.83
C ALA A 13 -15.57 -10.66 2.29
N VAL A 14 -16.33 -9.76 1.65
CA VAL A 14 -17.70 -10.07 1.17
C VAL A 14 -17.70 -10.95 -0.09
N ALA A 15 -16.61 -11.00 -0.85
CA ALA A 15 -16.50 -11.89 -2.01
C ALA A 15 -16.20 -13.36 -1.64
N SER A 16 -15.86 -13.66 -0.38
CA SER A 16 -15.47 -15.01 0.06
C SER A 16 -16.67 -15.91 0.48
N GLY A 17 -17.91 -15.43 0.31
CA GLY A 17 -19.12 -16.10 0.84
C GLY A 17 -19.96 -16.92 -0.13
N ALA A 18 -19.67 -16.96 -1.43
CA ALA A 18 -20.46 -17.73 -2.40
C ALA A 18 -19.67 -18.94 -2.92
N PHE A 19 -19.66 -20.01 -2.13
CA PHE A 19 -19.21 -21.33 -2.58
C PHE A 19 -20.22 -21.88 -3.59
N MET A 20 -19.82 -22.05 -4.85
CA MET A 20 -20.51 -22.93 -5.81
C MET A 20 -19.58 -24.11 -6.13
N PRO A 21 -20.08 -25.35 -6.16
CA PRO A 21 -19.27 -26.53 -6.34
C PRO A 21 -18.72 -26.60 -7.77
N PHE A 22 -17.47 -27.02 -7.85
CA PHE A 22 -16.64 -27.04 -9.04
C PHE A 22 -16.88 -28.33 -9.84
N GLU A 23 -17.35 -28.25 -11.08
CA GLU A 23 -17.15 -29.32 -12.07
C GLU A 23 -16.84 -28.73 -13.45
N GLY A 24 -15.60 -28.98 -13.88
CA GLY A 24 -15.26 -29.31 -15.27
C GLY A 24 -15.74 -28.38 -16.38
N TYR A 25 -15.25 -27.14 -16.43
CA TYR A 25 -15.22 -26.39 -17.69
C TYR A 25 -13.89 -25.62 -17.79
N GLY A 26 -13.19 -25.80 -18.92
CA GLY A 26 -12.08 -24.94 -19.29
C GLY A 26 -12.60 -23.51 -19.43
N ILE A 27 -12.35 -22.68 -18.43
CA ILE A 27 -12.83 -21.31 -18.43
C ILE A 27 -11.81 -20.46 -19.20
N VAL A 28 -12.10 -20.23 -20.48
CA VAL A 28 -11.70 -18.97 -21.12
C VAL A 28 -12.53 -17.91 -20.39
N LEU A 29 -11.99 -17.41 -19.27
CA LEU A 29 -12.61 -16.38 -18.45
C LEU A 29 -12.71 -15.12 -19.30
N SER A 30 -13.90 -14.93 -19.89
CA SER A 30 -14.48 -13.63 -20.18
C SER A 30 -14.01 -12.62 -19.12
N GLU A 31 -13.27 -11.59 -19.58
CA GLU A 31 -12.78 -10.43 -18.83
C GLU A 31 -12.70 -10.62 -17.31
N ASN A 32 -11.51 -10.97 -16.81
CA ASN A 32 -11.29 -11.29 -15.41
C ASN A 32 -11.85 -10.20 -14.46
N VAL A 33 -12.97 -10.51 -13.80
CA VAL A 33 -13.71 -9.57 -12.93
C VAL A 33 -12.81 -9.02 -11.82
N ILE A 34 -11.83 -9.81 -11.36
CA ILE A 34 -10.86 -9.36 -10.35
C ILE A 34 -9.97 -8.26 -10.90
N ASP A 35 -9.49 -8.37 -12.14
CA ASP A 35 -8.66 -7.33 -12.74
C ASP A 35 -9.41 -6.02 -12.85
N LYS A 36 -10.69 -6.09 -13.23
CA LYS A 36 -11.57 -4.90 -13.29
C LYS A 36 -11.76 -4.27 -11.92
N LEU A 37 -11.97 -5.08 -10.87
CA LEU A 37 -12.09 -4.60 -9.49
C LEU A 37 -10.80 -3.95 -9.00
N ILE A 38 -9.64 -4.56 -9.25
CA ILE A 38 -8.33 -4.00 -8.89
C ILE A 38 -8.11 -2.66 -9.60
N ARG A 39 -8.39 -2.57 -10.91
CA ARG A 39 -8.31 -1.31 -11.66
C ARG A 39 -9.22 -0.25 -11.07
N GLN A 40 -10.48 -0.57 -10.80
CA GLN A 40 -11.43 0.38 -10.22
C GLN A 40 -11.00 0.85 -8.82
N ALA A 41 -10.47 -0.05 -7.98
CA ALA A 41 -9.93 0.31 -6.67
C ALA A 41 -8.74 1.27 -6.81
N LEU A 42 -7.82 1.00 -7.74
CA LEU A 42 -6.71 1.90 -8.04
C LEU A 42 -7.20 3.26 -8.57
N GLU A 43 -8.23 3.33 -9.40
CA GLU A 43 -8.83 4.60 -9.81
C GLU A 43 -9.40 5.40 -8.62
N VAL A 44 -9.98 4.72 -7.62
CA VAL A 44 -10.44 5.38 -6.39
C VAL A 44 -9.25 5.93 -5.60
N VAL A 45 -8.15 5.17 -5.49
CA VAL A 45 -6.91 5.65 -4.87
C VAL A 45 -6.37 6.86 -5.61
N ARG A 46 -6.33 6.83 -6.94
CA ARG A 46 -5.91 7.96 -7.78
C ARG A 46 -6.72 9.22 -7.47
N LYS A 47 -8.05 9.12 -7.48
CA LYS A 47 -8.93 10.24 -7.15
C LYS A 47 -8.68 10.76 -5.74
N MET A 48 -8.52 9.87 -4.77
CA MET A 48 -8.23 10.26 -3.39
C MET A 48 -6.89 11.01 -3.25
N LEU A 49 -5.83 10.54 -3.91
CA LEU A 49 -4.52 11.19 -3.91
C LEU A 49 -4.59 12.59 -4.53
N LYS A 50 -5.31 12.71 -5.65
CA LYS A 50 -5.52 13.99 -6.35
C LYS A 50 -6.39 14.98 -5.56
N GLU A 51 -7.47 14.51 -4.96
CA GLU A 51 -8.40 15.37 -4.20
C GLU A 51 -7.78 15.87 -2.90
N LYS A 52 -6.84 15.12 -2.32
CA LYS A 52 -6.22 15.42 -1.05
C LYS A 52 -4.73 15.67 -1.22
N GLU A 53 -4.32 16.48 -2.17
CA GLU A 53 -2.91 16.76 -2.40
C GLU A 53 -2.40 17.96 -1.57
N PRO A 54 -1.34 17.83 -0.74
CA PRO A 54 -0.61 16.61 -0.42
C PRO A 54 -1.38 15.68 0.54
N PHE A 55 -1.33 14.37 0.27
CA PHE A 55 -2.04 13.36 1.04
C PHE A 55 -1.32 13.11 2.35
N GLN A 56 -1.96 13.49 3.45
CA GLN A 56 -1.45 13.24 4.79
C GLN A 56 -1.56 11.74 5.11
N ILE A 57 -0.43 11.07 5.28
CA ILE A 57 -0.40 9.70 5.78
C ILE A 57 -0.85 9.73 7.25
N PRO A 58 -1.74 8.81 7.67
CA PRO A 58 -2.07 8.62 9.07
C PRO A 58 -0.81 8.39 9.92
N GLU A 59 -0.90 8.71 11.21
CA GLU A 59 0.22 8.55 12.13
C GLU A 59 0.77 7.11 12.08
N ILE A 60 2.06 7.00 11.74
CA ILE A 60 2.77 5.73 11.66
C ILE A 60 3.33 5.46 13.06
N PRO A 61 2.98 4.33 13.71
CA PRO A 61 3.55 4.00 15.00
C PRO A 61 5.07 3.87 14.88
N ALA A 62 5.78 4.21 15.95
CA ALA A 62 7.22 4.04 16.01
C ALA A 62 7.61 2.61 15.63
N GLN A 63 8.58 2.50 14.73
CA GLN A 63 9.06 1.23 14.21
C GLN A 63 10.36 0.85 14.91
N HIS A 64 10.47 -0.41 15.32
CA HIS A 64 11.72 -0.99 15.78
C HIS A 64 12.23 -1.95 14.74
N ILE A 65 13.39 -1.64 14.15
CA ILE A 65 14.01 -2.38 13.05
C ILE A 65 15.24 -3.10 13.62
N VAL A 66 15.25 -4.42 13.54
CA VAL A 66 16.36 -5.26 14.00
C VAL A 66 16.82 -6.15 12.85
N ASP A 67 18.12 -6.10 12.57
CA ASP A 67 18.81 -6.96 11.60
C ASP A 67 20.25 -7.23 12.08
N LYS A 68 21.03 -8.01 11.33
CA LYS A 68 22.44 -8.23 11.59
C LYS A 68 23.17 -6.89 11.62
N ASP A 69 23.74 -6.57 12.78
CA ASP A 69 24.46 -5.33 13.08
C ASP A 69 23.61 -4.05 13.00
N ILE A 70 22.27 -4.16 13.01
CA ILE A 70 21.34 -3.02 12.98
C ILE A 70 20.29 -3.19 14.09
N ASP A 71 20.12 -2.15 14.91
CA ASP A 71 19.04 -2.03 15.88
C ASP A 71 18.61 -0.55 15.91
N LEU A 72 17.46 -0.23 15.32
CA LEU A 72 17.01 1.14 15.10
C LEU A 72 15.58 1.35 15.58
N ASN A 73 15.37 2.44 16.32
CA ASN A 73 14.05 3.00 16.60
C ASN A 73 13.82 4.17 15.64
N VAL A 74 12.73 4.11 14.89
CA VAL A 74 12.35 5.10 13.88
C VAL A 74 10.96 5.65 14.21
N GLU A 75 10.86 6.94 14.42
CA GLU A 75 9.60 7.67 14.53
C GLU A 75 9.44 8.56 13.29
N LEU A 76 8.27 8.49 12.64
CA LEU A 76 7.90 9.36 11.53
C LEU A 76 6.67 10.18 11.91
N LYS A 77 6.69 11.48 11.63
CA LYS A 77 5.59 12.39 11.93
C LYS A 77 5.26 13.25 10.73
N ASP A 78 4.00 13.64 10.64
CA ASP A 78 3.48 14.55 9.63
C ASP A 78 3.87 14.17 8.20
N VAL A 79 3.93 12.85 7.91
CA VAL A 79 4.34 12.35 6.59
C VAL A 79 3.27 12.66 5.55
N LYS A 80 3.69 13.28 4.45
CA LYS A 80 2.82 13.68 3.35
C LYS A 80 3.34 13.11 2.03
N VAL A 81 2.41 12.78 1.17
CA VAL A 81 2.68 12.32 -0.21
C VAL A 81 2.10 13.32 -1.18
N SER A 82 2.89 13.77 -2.16
CA SER A 82 2.39 14.54 -3.31
C SER A 82 2.90 13.95 -4.61
N LYS A 83 2.30 14.38 -5.73
CA LYS A 83 2.64 13.96 -7.10
C LYS A 83 2.63 12.44 -7.26
N ALA A 84 1.61 11.82 -6.66
CA ALA A 84 1.44 10.38 -6.66
C ALA A 84 0.18 9.93 -7.38
N ASP A 85 -0.64 10.84 -7.91
CA ASP A 85 -1.88 10.51 -8.63
C ASP A 85 -1.63 10.10 -10.09
N ASP A 86 -0.48 10.46 -10.67
CA ASP A 86 -0.10 10.13 -12.05
C ASP A 86 0.48 8.73 -12.23
N PHE A 87 0.30 7.85 -11.24
CA PHE A 87 0.80 6.49 -11.29
C PHE A 87 0.21 5.67 -12.45
N THR A 88 1.01 4.76 -13.01
CA THR A 88 0.58 3.79 -14.03
C THR A 88 0.40 2.40 -13.42
N VAL A 89 -0.58 1.64 -13.93
CA VAL A 89 -0.76 0.23 -13.56
C VAL A 89 -0.03 -0.61 -14.60
N ASP A 90 1.06 -1.24 -14.19
CA ASP A 90 2.00 -1.90 -15.11
C ASP A 90 1.51 -3.30 -15.48
N HIS A 91 1.08 -4.06 -14.48
CA HIS A 91 0.50 -5.39 -14.67
C HIS A 91 -0.47 -5.73 -13.53
N ILE A 92 -1.41 -6.62 -13.81
CA ILE A 92 -2.27 -7.27 -12.82
C ILE A 92 -2.26 -8.76 -13.17
N GLU A 93 -1.96 -9.58 -12.17
CA GLU A 93 -1.97 -11.03 -12.26
C GLU A 93 -2.81 -11.57 -11.12
N ASN A 94 -3.64 -12.57 -11.39
CA ASN A 94 -4.38 -13.25 -10.33
C ASN A 94 -4.47 -14.74 -10.62
N TYR A 95 -4.59 -15.52 -9.54
CA TYR A 95 -4.75 -16.96 -9.60
C TYR A 95 -5.87 -17.37 -8.65
N LEU A 96 -7.06 -17.52 -9.21
CA LEU A 96 -8.28 -17.87 -8.47
C LEU A 96 -8.14 -19.16 -7.63
N PRO A 97 -7.59 -20.28 -8.15
CA PRO A 97 -7.49 -21.50 -7.35
C PRO A 97 -6.57 -21.36 -6.12
N GLY A 98 -5.59 -20.46 -6.16
CA GLY A 98 -4.68 -20.17 -5.05
C GLY A 98 -5.00 -18.85 -4.33
N LEU A 99 -6.13 -18.22 -4.65
CA LEU A 99 -6.67 -17.03 -4.00
C LEU A 99 -5.65 -15.90 -3.79
N TRP A 100 -4.83 -15.62 -4.80
CA TRP A 100 -3.90 -14.49 -4.76
C TRP A 100 -4.04 -13.58 -5.98
N ALA A 101 -3.72 -12.31 -5.76
CA ALA A 101 -3.58 -11.30 -6.79
C ALA A 101 -2.29 -10.50 -6.56
N LYS A 102 -1.61 -10.16 -7.64
CA LYS A 102 -0.44 -9.30 -7.69
C LYS A 102 -0.71 -8.17 -8.66
N PHE A 103 -0.23 -6.99 -8.36
CA PHE A 103 -0.29 -5.86 -9.25
C PHE A 103 0.95 -5.00 -9.09
N GLY A 104 1.43 -4.46 -10.20
CA GLY A 104 2.54 -3.51 -10.25
C GLY A 104 2.02 -2.11 -10.53
N VAL A 105 2.55 -1.14 -9.80
CA VAL A 105 2.27 0.27 -10.00
C VAL A 105 3.59 1.05 -10.05
N THR A 106 3.74 1.90 -11.05
CA THR A 106 4.86 2.84 -11.17
C THR A 106 4.38 4.25 -10.87
N VAL A 107 5.06 4.94 -9.95
CA VAL A 107 4.75 6.34 -9.57
C VAL A 107 5.92 7.23 -9.99
N PRO A 108 5.83 7.98 -11.09
CA PRO A 108 6.99 8.61 -11.72
C PRO A 108 7.53 9.82 -10.96
N GLN A 109 6.67 10.59 -10.28
CA GLN A 109 7.05 11.88 -9.68
C GLN A 109 6.78 11.97 -8.17
N MET A 110 6.61 10.84 -7.49
CA MET A 110 6.26 10.79 -6.07
C MET A 110 7.20 11.65 -5.22
N HIS A 111 6.61 12.54 -4.43
CA HIS A 111 7.31 13.35 -3.46
C HIS A 111 6.83 13.02 -2.05
N LEU A 112 7.79 12.74 -1.16
CA LEU A 112 7.55 12.37 0.24
C LEU A 112 8.22 13.37 1.15
N GLU A 113 7.44 14.06 1.97
CA GLU A 113 7.98 14.97 2.99
C GLU A 113 7.47 14.59 4.38
N GLY A 114 8.25 14.90 5.41
CA GLY A 114 7.86 14.65 6.78
C GLY A 114 8.97 14.88 7.78
N GLN A 115 8.69 14.59 9.04
CA GLN A 115 9.65 14.64 10.13
C GLN A 115 10.09 13.23 10.50
N TYR A 116 11.36 13.08 10.83
CA TYR A 116 11.92 11.83 11.31
C TYR A 116 12.65 12.04 12.63
N LYS A 117 12.68 10.97 13.42
CA LYS A 117 13.59 10.81 14.55
C LYS A 117 14.05 9.37 14.56
N VAL A 118 15.36 9.17 14.49
CA VAL A 118 16.01 7.87 14.45
C VAL A 118 17.01 7.78 15.58
N SER A 119 17.08 6.63 16.24
CA SER A 119 18.10 6.34 17.24
C SER A 119 18.40 4.85 17.32
N GLY A 120 19.64 4.47 17.63
CA GLY A 120 20.00 3.06 17.78
C GLY A 120 21.46 2.79 17.46
N VAL A 121 21.73 1.61 16.90
CA VAL A 121 23.05 1.10 16.57
C VAL A 121 23.07 0.59 15.13
N VAL A 122 24.09 1.00 14.37
CA VAL A 122 24.40 0.47 13.04
C VAL A 122 25.89 0.12 13.00
N GLN A 123 26.23 -1.11 12.66
CA GLN A 123 27.63 -1.60 12.63
C GLN A 123 28.39 -1.30 13.93
N GLN A 124 27.76 -1.61 15.07
CA GLN A 124 28.28 -1.35 16.43
C GLN A 124 28.49 0.14 16.78
N LYS A 125 28.08 1.07 15.91
CA LYS A 125 28.15 2.51 16.16
C LYS A 125 26.79 3.05 16.55
N LYS A 126 26.75 3.84 17.62
CA LYS A 126 25.52 4.55 18.02
C LYS A 126 25.21 5.63 16.99
N VAL A 127 23.97 5.67 16.54
CA VAL A 127 23.45 6.69 15.63
C VAL A 127 22.22 7.34 16.25
N SER A 128 22.10 8.65 16.05
CA SER A 128 20.90 9.39 16.43
C SER A 128 20.76 10.60 15.51
N GLY A 129 19.54 10.89 15.09
CA GLY A 129 19.25 12.05 14.27
C GLY A 129 17.77 12.39 14.31
N SER A 130 17.47 13.67 14.14
CA SER A 130 16.11 14.16 13.99
C SER A 130 16.10 15.32 13.02
N GLY A 131 15.08 15.41 12.20
CA GLY A 131 14.95 16.48 11.23
C GLY A 131 13.78 16.26 10.30
N THR A 132 13.85 16.88 9.13
CA THR A 132 12.87 16.76 8.07
C THR A 132 13.48 16.06 6.86
N PHE A 133 12.66 15.30 6.14
CA PHE A 133 13.01 14.73 4.84
C PHE A 133 12.06 15.28 3.76
N THR A 134 12.51 15.27 2.50
CA THR A 134 11.82 15.77 1.31
C THR A 134 12.36 15.03 0.08
#